data_AF-A0A834GVT9-F1
#
_entry.id   AF-A0A834GVT9-F1
#
_cell.length_a   1.000
_cell.length_b   1.000
_cell.length_c   1.000
_cell.angle_alpha   90.00
_cell.angle_beta   90.00
_cell.angle_gamma   90.00
#
_symmetry.space_group_name_H-M   'P 1'
#
loop_
_entity.id
_entity.type
_entity.pdbx_description
1 polymer ?
#
loop_
_entity_poly.entity_id
_entity_poly.type
_entity_poly.pdbx_seq_one_letter_code
_entity_poly.pdbx_strand_id
1 'polypeptide(L)'
;MFKCGNKSSRSWSGIEGRRVPVLFTCLTLVFLALIMLLLHDGEKPGSSTGIVKQKWNSFDSFAQFNQTIEFRNGTDIIWQVPDSPKAVLFLAHGCNGRAVNFWDMSPRCPNCVGLPEERLIVLHALARKFSVLTISSAGRCWSLREERMIVKGIITWWVEKHKLENLPLVALGASSGGYFVSMLATDVKFSSIAVMIAEGVFDQIDIMKDYPPTIFVHMPKDEARKRRIDYFLRILKDEGIDAAEIKCMEFPLSPNFLSDRIPALGETTSMELFDLFRDKGFIDKNGFMRADGRALPLKAALGESKIVLPDLDLVHHIEEELNLAFAYHEMTSLQSQQIFDWFESHMRLSRL
;
A
#
# COMPACT_ATOMS: atom_id res chain seq x y z
N MET A 1 -77.05 41.46 -55.93
CA MET A 1 -77.52 40.41 -56.86
C MET A 1 -76.98 39.05 -56.41
N PHE A 2 -77.76 37.99 -56.66
CA PHE A 2 -77.45 36.54 -56.60
C PHE A 2 -76.07 36.13 -57.17
N LYS A 3 -75.42 34.97 -56.90
CA LYS A 3 -75.61 33.80 -55.98
C LYS A 3 -74.33 32.91 -56.03
N CYS A 4 -74.12 32.05 -55.02
CA CYS A 4 -73.29 30.80 -55.05
C CYS A 4 -71.77 30.93 -55.38
N GLY A 5 -70.88 30.01 -54.95
CA GLY A 5 -71.03 28.90 -54.00
C GLY A 5 -69.95 27.79 -54.13
N ASN A 6 -69.11 27.66 -53.10
CA ASN A 6 -68.38 26.45 -52.62
C ASN A 6 -67.19 25.78 -53.36
N LYS A 7 -66.14 25.54 -52.55
CA LYS A 7 -65.23 24.36 -52.46
C LYS A 7 -64.18 24.02 -53.55
N SER A 8 -62.95 24.51 -53.30
CA SER A 8 -61.78 23.73 -52.84
C SER A 8 -61.40 22.38 -53.49
N SER A 9 -60.20 22.33 -54.08
CA SER A 9 -59.25 21.21 -53.93
C SER A 9 -57.78 21.68 -53.91
N ARG A 10 -56.95 21.03 -53.07
CA ARG A 10 -55.47 21.15 -53.03
C ARG A 10 -54.89 20.37 -54.24
N SER A 11 -53.63 20.46 -54.68
CA SER A 11 -52.33 20.81 -54.07
C SER A 11 -51.35 21.27 -55.21
N TRP A 12 -50.01 21.38 -55.15
CA TRP A 12 -48.97 21.01 -54.18
C TRP A 12 -47.64 21.75 -54.52
N SER A 13 -46.92 22.33 -53.56
CA SER A 13 -45.47 22.62 -53.68
C SER A 13 -44.83 23.02 -52.34
N GLY A 14 -43.58 22.61 -52.10
CA GLY A 14 -42.68 23.22 -51.10
C GLY A 14 -42.61 22.61 -49.70
N ILE A 15 -41.83 21.52 -49.52
CA ILE A 15 -41.19 21.20 -48.23
C ILE A 15 -39.71 20.84 -48.47
N GLU A 16 -38.92 21.86 -48.78
CA GLU A 16 -37.46 21.83 -48.69
C GLU A 16 -37.01 23.03 -47.85
N GLY A 17 -36.06 22.82 -46.92
CA GLY A 17 -35.49 23.91 -46.10
C GLY A 17 -35.42 23.69 -44.57
N ARG A 18 -36.02 22.63 -44.00
CA ARG A 18 -35.95 22.37 -42.53
C ARG A 18 -35.25 21.08 -42.08
N ARG A 19 -34.89 20.16 -43.00
CA ARG A 19 -34.24 18.88 -42.61
C ARG A 19 -32.72 18.97 -42.47
N VAL A 20 -32.06 19.82 -43.26
CA VAL A 20 -30.59 19.96 -43.25
C VAL A 20 -30.06 20.48 -41.90
N PRO A 21 -30.61 21.54 -41.27
CA PRO A 21 -30.07 22.04 -40.00
C PRO A 21 -30.16 21.01 -38.86
N VAL A 22 -31.25 20.22 -38.82
CA VAL A 22 -31.49 19.19 -37.79
C VAL A 22 -30.54 18.01 -37.96
N LEU A 23 -30.24 17.60 -39.19
CA LEU A 23 -29.23 16.56 -39.45
C LEU A 23 -27.83 17.02 -39.02
N PHE A 24 -27.46 18.27 -39.30
CA PHE A 24 -26.18 18.83 -38.85
C PHE A 24 -26.09 18.95 -37.32
N THR A 25 -27.14 19.38 -36.60
CA THR A 25 -27.11 19.43 -35.13
C THR A 25 -27.14 18.06 -34.47
N CYS A 26 -27.83 17.07 -35.04
CA CYS A 26 -27.72 15.68 -34.58
C CYS A 26 -26.31 15.12 -34.80
N LEU A 27 -25.70 15.37 -35.97
CA LEU A 27 -24.33 14.93 -36.26
C LEU A 27 -23.30 15.57 -35.32
N THR A 28 -23.39 16.88 -35.04
CA THR A 28 -22.46 17.53 -34.10
C THR A 28 -22.66 17.06 -32.67
N LEU A 29 -23.90 16.80 -32.22
CA LEU A 29 -24.16 16.22 -30.89
C LEU A 29 -23.64 14.78 -30.77
N VAL A 30 -23.78 13.95 -31.80
CA VAL A 30 -23.20 12.59 -31.83
C VAL A 30 -21.67 12.65 -31.86
N PHE A 31 -21.08 13.58 -32.61
CA PHE A 31 -19.63 13.77 -32.66
C PHE A 31 -19.07 14.29 -31.32
N LEU A 32 -19.77 15.20 -30.66
CA LEU A 32 -19.44 15.66 -29.30
C LEU A 32 -19.60 14.55 -28.27
N ALA A 33 -20.65 13.72 -28.35
CA ALA A 33 -20.81 12.56 -27.47
C ALA A 33 -19.70 11.52 -27.68
N LEU A 34 -19.29 11.26 -28.94
CA LEU A 34 -18.15 10.41 -29.26
C LEU A 34 -16.83 10.99 -28.75
N ILE A 35 -16.60 12.30 -28.90
CA ILE A 35 -15.43 12.98 -28.31
C ILE A 35 -15.45 12.86 -26.79
N MET A 36 -16.59 13.09 -26.13
CA MET A 36 -16.70 12.95 -24.68
C MET A 36 -16.48 11.51 -24.21
N LEU A 37 -16.96 10.50 -24.94
CA LEU A 37 -16.67 9.08 -24.66
C LEU A 37 -15.17 8.76 -24.85
N LEU A 38 -14.57 9.19 -25.95
CA LEU A 38 -13.14 9.00 -26.24
C LEU A 38 -12.21 9.77 -25.29
N LEU A 39 -12.67 10.89 -24.72
CA LEU A 39 -11.95 11.63 -23.67
C LEU A 39 -12.19 11.02 -22.28
N HIS A 40 -13.35 10.42 -22.02
CA HIS A 40 -13.66 9.76 -20.75
C HIS A 40 -12.93 8.40 -20.61
N ASP A 41 -12.65 7.71 -21.72
CA ASP A 41 -11.72 6.57 -21.78
C ASP A 41 -10.24 7.00 -21.57
N GLY A 42 -9.97 8.29 -21.33
CA GLY A 42 -8.66 8.83 -21.01
C GLY A 42 -8.17 8.53 -19.58
N GLU A 43 -9.08 8.29 -18.63
CA GLU A 43 -8.71 7.83 -17.27
C GLU A 43 -8.41 6.32 -17.28
N LYS A 44 -7.23 5.97 -17.82
CA LYS A 44 -6.64 4.66 -17.56
C LYS A 44 -6.55 4.45 -16.05
N PRO A 45 -7.15 3.39 -15.46
CA PRO A 45 -6.83 3.01 -14.09
C PRO A 45 -5.32 2.77 -14.04
N GLY A 46 -4.64 3.45 -13.13
CA GLY A 46 -3.21 3.74 -13.18
C GLY A 46 -2.40 2.60 -13.80
N SER A 47 -1.95 2.81 -15.04
CA SER A 47 -1.01 1.91 -15.72
C SER A 47 0.10 1.62 -14.73
N SER A 48 0.34 0.34 -14.42
CA SER A 48 1.36 -0.07 -13.46
C SER A 48 2.66 0.66 -13.79
N THR A 49 3.02 1.61 -12.93
CA THR A 49 4.26 2.37 -13.04
C THR A 49 5.37 1.35 -13.06
N GLY A 50 6.09 1.28 -14.19
CA GLY A 50 6.96 0.15 -14.50
C GLY A 50 7.82 -0.21 -13.29
N ILE A 51 7.76 -1.48 -12.89
CA ILE A 51 8.23 -2.01 -11.59
C ILE A 51 9.49 -1.26 -11.18
N VAL A 52 9.34 -0.39 -10.17
CA VAL A 52 10.47 0.40 -9.68
C VAL A 52 11.50 -0.61 -9.20
N LYS A 53 12.66 -0.64 -9.87
CA LYS A 53 13.83 -1.41 -9.42
C LYS A 53 14.34 -0.77 -8.12
N GLN A 54 13.62 -1.05 -7.04
CA GLN A 54 13.90 -0.54 -5.72
C GLN A 54 15.06 -1.37 -5.15
N LYS A 55 16.28 -0.93 -5.45
CA LYS A 55 17.48 -1.52 -4.87
C LYS A 55 17.62 -1.08 -3.42
N TRP A 56 17.94 -1.99 -2.50
CA TRP A 56 18.03 -1.72 -1.06
C TRP A 56 19.02 -0.60 -0.72
N ASN A 57 20.11 -0.48 -1.49
CA ASN A 57 21.14 0.54 -1.32
C ASN A 57 20.83 1.87 -2.02
N SER A 58 19.66 2.02 -2.67
CA SER A 58 19.25 3.29 -3.30
C SER A 58 19.05 4.43 -2.29
N PHE A 59 18.97 4.10 -1.00
CA PHE A 59 18.80 5.03 0.09
C PHE A 59 20.11 5.47 0.75
N ASP A 60 21.26 4.84 0.47
CA ASP A 60 22.51 5.04 1.22
C ASP A 60 22.98 6.50 1.35
N SER A 61 22.62 7.36 0.38
CA SER A 61 22.91 8.79 0.35
C SER A 61 21.86 9.69 1.03
N PHE A 62 20.70 9.14 1.41
CA PHE A 62 19.53 9.87 1.94
C PHE A 62 19.08 9.38 3.32
N ALA A 63 19.21 8.09 3.59
CA ALA A 63 18.84 7.44 4.84
C ALA A 63 19.71 6.21 5.12
N GLN A 64 20.21 6.10 6.35
CA GLN A 64 20.90 4.92 6.86
C GLN A 64 20.32 4.57 8.23
N PHE A 65 20.36 3.29 8.58
CA PHE A 65 19.89 2.82 9.88
C PHE A 65 20.85 3.23 11.00
N ASN A 66 20.30 3.93 11.99
CA ASN A 66 20.99 4.42 13.18
C ASN A 66 20.02 4.35 14.37
N GLN A 67 19.33 3.22 14.49
CA GLN A 67 18.19 3.04 15.37
C GLN A 67 18.55 3.03 16.85
N THR A 68 17.57 3.38 17.67
CA THR A 68 17.58 3.24 19.13
C THR A 68 16.54 2.21 19.53
N ILE A 69 16.88 1.36 20.51
CA ILE A 69 16.01 0.34 21.09
C ILE A 69 15.80 0.62 22.59
N GLU A 70 14.56 0.47 23.06
CA GLU A 70 14.21 0.51 24.49
C GLU A 70 13.11 -0.52 24.75
N PHE A 71 13.22 -1.25 25.86
CA PHE A 71 12.17 -2.15 26.31
C PHE A 71 11.29 -1.43 27.33
N ARG A 72 9.98 -1.33 27.07
CA ARG A 72 9.04 -0.56 27.89
C ARG A 72 7.66 -1.20 27.87
N ASN A 73 6.97 -1.18 29.02
CA ASN A 73 5.61 -1.74 29.17
C ASN A 73 5.48 -3.20 28.69
N GLY A 74 6.54 -4.00 28.78
CA GLY A 74 6.55 -5.40 28.34
C GLY A 74 6.82 -5.64 26.86
N THR A 75 7.21 -4.61 26.08
CA THR A 75 7.47 -4.75 24.64
C THR A 75 8.71 -3.99 24.17
N ASP A 76 9.25 -4.41 23.02
CA ASP A 76 10.31 -3.73 22.31
C ASP A 76 9.78 -2.50 21.57
N ILE A 77 10.44 -1.37 21.77
CA ILE A 77 10.25 -0.15 21.01
C ILE A 77 11.55 0.13 20.27
N ILE A 78 11.48 0.28 18.94
CA ILE A 78 12.63 0.60 18.10
C ILE A 78 12.29 1.79 17.22
N TRP A 79 13.17 2.79 17.16
CA TRP A 79 12.90 4.04 16.47
C TRP A 79 14.13 4.74 15.92
N GLN A 80 13.90 5.69 15.01
CA GLN A 80 14.90 6.64 14.54
C GLN A 80 14.24 7.98 14.23
N VAL A 81 14.83 9.06 14.75
CA VAL A 81 14.44 10.45 14.47
C VAL A 81 15.49 11.02 13.51
N PRO A 82 15.14 11.39 12.26
CA PRO A 82 16.07 12.04 11.33
C PRO A 82 16.25 13.53 11.68
N ASP A 83 17.31 14.15 11.18
CA ASP A 83 17.48 15.61 11.29
C ASP A 83 16.35 16.35 10.58
N SER A 84 15.81 17.39 11.25
CA SER A 84 14.67 18.19 10.80
C SER A 84 13.44 17.32 10.42
N PRO A 85 12.85 16.59 11.38
CA PRO A 85 11.73 15.71 11.09
C PRO A 85 10.47 16.50 10.74
N LYS A 86 9.71 16.03 9.74
CA LYS A 86 8.48 16.68 9.26
C LYS A 86 7.19 16.05 9.80
N ALA A 87 7.26 14.80 10.27
CA ALA A 87 6.13 13.99 10.70
C ALA A 87 6.60 12.85 11.60
N VAL A 88 5.66 12.24 12.33
CA VAL A 88 5.86 10.98 13.04
C VAL A 88 5.12 9.86 12.30
N LEU A 89 5.77 8.72 12.11
CA LEU A 89 5.18 7.50 11.57
C LEU A 89 5.21 6.39 12.62
N PHE A 90 4.04 5.90 13.00
CA PHE A 90 3.91 4.64 13.73
C PHE A 90 3.74 3.46 12.76
N LEU A 91 4.51 2.38 12.96
CA LEU A 91 4.47 1.16 12.18
C LEU A 91 4.02 -0.04 13.03
N ALA A 92 2.97 -0.73 12.59
CA ALA A 92 2.43 -1.93 13.21
C ALA A 92 2.57 -3.15 12.27
N HIS A 93 3.32 -4.16 12.71
CA HIS A 93 3.60 -5.38 11.92
C HIS A 93 2.37 -6.30 11.74
N GLY A 94 2.44 -7.20 10.75
CA GLY A 94 1.51 -8.32 10.58
C GLY A 94 1.74 -9.45 11.59
N CYS A 95 0.92 -10.51 11.52
CA CYS A 95 1.09 -11.67 12.39
C CYS A 95 2.45 -12.36 12.18
N ASN A 96 3.09 -12.78 13.28
CA ASN A 96 4.47 -13.30 13.38
C ASN A 96 5.59 -12.26 13.21
N GLY A 97 5.29 -11.03 12.80
CA GLY A 97 6.25 -9.93 12.83
C GLY A 97 6.54 -9.41 14.25
N ARG A 98 7.52 -8.51 14.35
CA ARG A 98 7.99 -7.78 15.53
C ARG A 98 8.60 -6.45 15.11
N ALA A 99 8.86 -5.54 16.05
CA ALA A 99 9.61 -4.31 15.77
C ALA A 99 10.98 -4.57 15.10
N VAL A 100 11.69 -5.63 15.52
CA VAL A 100 13.00 -6.03 14.97
C VAL A 100 13.00 -6.37 13.48
N ASN A 101 11.85 -6.61 12.85
CA ASN A 101 11.78 -6.85 11.40
C ASN A 101 11.95 -5.57 10.57
N PHE A 102 11.72 -4.39 11.15
CA PHE A 102 11.81 -3.10 10.45
C PHE A 102 13.20 -2.47 10.34
N TRP A 103 14.23 -3.09 10.93
CA TRP A 103 15.54 -2.46 11.11
C TRP A 103 16.68 -3.44 10.79
N ASP A 104 17.81 -2.93 10.27
CA ASP A 104 19.02 -3.74 10.09
C ASP A 104 19.63 -4.22 11.41
N MET A 105 20.23 -5.41 11.35
CA MET A 105 21.18 -5.83 12.38
C MET A 105 22.29 -4.79 12.51
N SER A 106 22.55 -4.34 13.73
CA SER A 106 23.60 -3.35 14.02
C SER A 106 24.21 -3.59 15.39
N PRO A 107 25.37 -2.99 15.72
CA PRO A 107 25.93 -3.08 17.07
C PRO A 107 25.01 -2.56 18.18
N ARG A 108 23.98 -1.75 17.85
CA ARG A 108 22.95 -1.28 18.79
C ARG A 108 21.68 -2.13 18.81
N CYS A 109 21.48 -2.97 17.80
CA CYS A 109 20.39 -3.94 17.73
C CYS A 109 20.92 -5.24 17.09
N PRO A 110 21.66 -6.07 17.85
CA PRO A 110 22.23 -7.32 17.33
C PRO A 110 21.15 -8.37 17.01
N ASN A 111 19.94 -8.20 17.55
CA ASN A 111 18.78 -9.07 17.30
C ASN A 111 17.81 -8.46 16.26
N CYS A 112 18.17 -7.36 15.60
CA CYS A 112 17.38 -6.83 14.49
C CYS A 112 17.53 -7.74 13.27
N VAL A 113 16.40 -8.07 12.63
CA VAL A 113 16.33 -9.01 11.51
C VAL A 113 16.34 -8.25 10.19
N GLY A 114 15.44 -7.26 10.04
CA GLY A 114 15.35 -6.45 8.84
C GLY A 114 14.80 -7.23 7.63
N LEU A 115 13.52 -7.62 7.70
CA LEU A 115 12.80 -8.21 6.58
C LEU A 115 12.67 -7.22 5.42
N PRO A 116 12.61 -7.69 4.16
CA PRO A 116 12.75 -6.82 2.99
C PRO A 116 11.66 -5.74 2.88
N GLU A 117 10.39 -6.05 3.15
CA GLU A 117 9.33 -5.05 3.00
C GLU A 117 9.31 -4.06 4.16
N GLU A 118 9.35 -4.56 5.39
CA GLU A 118 9.39 -3.75 6.60
C GLU A 118 10.57 -2.75 6.57
N ARG A 119 11.79 -3.21 6.28
CA ARG A 119 12.98 -2.35 6.28
C ARG A 119 12.90 -1.26 5.22
N LEU A 120 12.38 -1.59 4.04
CA LEU A 120 12.34 -0.67 2.91
C LEU A 120 11.28 0.42 3.13
N ILE A 121 10.18 0.11 3.82
CA ILE A 121 9.22 1.10 4.30
C ILE A 121 9.89 2.10 5.25
N VAL A 122 10.75 1.64 6.17
CA VAL A 122 11.49 2.55 7.08
C VAL A 122 12.49 3.42 6.34
N LEU A 123 13.26 2.85 5.39
CA LEU A 123 14.22 3.64 4.61
C LEU A 123 13.53 4.73 3.77
N HIS A 124 12.38 4.43 3.15
CA HIS A 124 11.56 5.44 2.48
C HIS A 124 11.07 6.54 3.44
N ALA A 125 10.59 6.16 4.62
CA ALA A 125 10.12 7.11 5.64
C ALA A 125 11.25 8.05 6.10
N LEU A 126 12.42 7.49 6.43
CA LEU A 126 13.59 8.24 6.88
C LEU A 126 14.14 9.17 5.77
N ALA A 127 14.22 8.70 4.53
CA ALA A 127 14.64 9.51 3.39
C ALA A 127 13.68 10.69 3.15
N ARG A 128 12.39 10.51 3.46
CA ARG A 128 11.37 11.56 3.44
C ARG A 128 11.26 12.38 4.74
N LYS A 129 12.19 12.22 5.70
CA LYS A 129 12.24 12.94 6.99
C LYS A 129 11.07 12.68 7.94
N PHE A 130 10.48 11.48 7.90
CA PHE A 130 9.60 11.01 8.97
C PHE A 130 10.44 10.48 10.14
N SER A 131 10.07 10.83 11.37
CA SER A 131 10.52 10.11 12.57
C SER A 131 9.75 8.80 12.67
N VAL A 132 10.45 7.67 12.68
CA VAL A 132 9.81 6.35 12.61
C VAL A 132 9.83 5.67 13.97
N LEU A 133 8.66 5.20 14.41
CA LEU A 133 8.44 4.46 15.64
C LEU A 133 7.82 3.08 15.32
N THR A 134 8.49 2.02 15.72
CA THR A 134 8.00 0.63 15.63
C THR A 134 7.85 0.05 17.03
N ILE A 135 6.81 -0.74 17.24
CA ILE A 135 6.50 -1.38 18.52
C ILE A 135 6.14 -2.84 18.22
N SER A 136 6.66 -3.78 19.01
CA SER A 136 6.22 -5.19 18.92
C SER A 136 4.85 -5.37 19.57
N SER A 137 3.97 -6.18 18.99
CA SER A 137 2.82 -6.71 19.73
C SER A 137 3.32 -7.65 20.84
N ALA A 138 2.60 -7.79 21.94
CA ALA A 138 2.90 -8.73 23.01
C ALA A 138 2.90 -10.19 22.49
N GLY A 139 1.90 -10.54 21.67
CA GLY A 139 1.70 -11.88 21.12
C GLY A 139 2.33 -12.11 19.75
N ARG A 140 1.74 -13.07 19.01
CA ARG A 140 1.99 -13.29 17.57
C ARG A 140 1.33 -12.21 16.70
N CYS A 141 0.18 -11.71 17.13
CA CYS A 141 -0.64 -10.73 16.43
C CYS A 141 -1.12 -9.70 17.46
N TRP A 142 -1.49 -8.50 17.00
CA TRP A 142 -2.03 -7.44 17.84
C TRP A 142 -3.39 -7.79 18.47
N SER A 143 -3.52 -7.54 19.77
CA SER A 143 -4.77 -7.53 20.53
C SER A 143 -5.42 -6.14 20.46
N LEU A 144 -6.56 -6.05 19.76
CA LEU A 144 -7.30 -4.80 19.53
C LEU A 144 -7.76 -4.10 20.82
N ARG A 145 -7.83 -4.82 21.94
CA ARG A 145 -8.31 -4.31 23.23
C ARG A 145 -7.20 -4.08 24.23
N GLU A 146 -6.35 -5.07 24.45
CA GLU A 146 -5.39 -5.07 25.57
C GLU A 146 -4.21 -4.14 25.30
N GLU A 147 -3.72 -4.13 24.05
CA GLU A 147 -2.52 -3.38 23.67
C GLU A 147 -2.82 -1.93 23.28
N ARG A 148 -4.07 -1.62 22.92
CA ARG A 148 -4.50 -0.31 22.39
C ARG A 148 -4.09 0.86 23.30
N MET A 149 -4.38 0.74 24.60
CA MET A 149 -4.03 1.77 25.58
C MET A 149 -2.53 1.82 25.90
N ILE A 150 -1.85 0.67 25.84
CA ILE A 150 -0.40 0.58 26.07
C ILE A 150 0.35 1.27 24.92
N VAL A 151 -0.01 0.98 23.67
CA VAL A 151 0.58 1.60 22.48
C VAL A 151 0.27 3.08 22.42
N LYS A 152 -0.97 3.51 22.69
CA LYS A 152 -1.30 4.94 22.82
C LYS A 152 -0.38 5.64 23.82
N GLY A 153 -0.21 5.06 25.02
CA GLY A 153 0.69 5.60 26.05
C GLY A 153 2.16 5.65 25.62
N ILE A 154 2.63 4.64 24.87
CA ILE A 154 3.98 4.63 24.28
C ILE A 154 4.14 5.73 23.23
N ILE A 155 3.19 5.87 22.29
CA ILE A 155 3.24 6.90 21.24
C ILE A 155 3.27 8.29 21.86
N THR A 156 2.36 8.60 22.80
CA THR A 156 2.33 9.90 23.49
C THR A 156 3.65 10.18 24.21
N TRP A 157 4.13 9.26 25.04
CA TRP A 157 5.40 9.40 25.76
C TRP A 157 6.61 9.60 24.82
N TRP A 158 6.65 8.87 23.70
CA TRP A 158 7.77 8.95 22.76
C TRP A 158 7.77 10.26 21.98
N VAL A 159 6.59 10.72 21.55
CA VAL A 159 6.39 12.03 20.89
C VAL A 159 6.82 13.18 21.81
N GLU A 160 6.43 13.15 23.09
CA GLU A 160 6.84 14.12 24.11
C GLU A 160 8.37 14.05 24.38
N LYS A 161 8.91 12.84 24.60
CA LYS A 161 10.35 12.61 24.85
C LYS A 161 11.25 13.20 23.75
N HIS A 162 10.77 13.19 22.50
CA HIS A 162 11.50 13.68 21.33
C HIS A 162 11.05 15.07 20.85
N LYS A 163 10.13 15.74 21.56
CA LYS A 163 9.61 17.09 21.24
C LYS A 163 8.97 17.18 19.85
N LEU A 164 8.18 16.17 19.50
CA LEU A 164 7.53 16.00 18.19
C LEU A 164 6.03 16.35 18.22
N GLU A 165 5.53 16.94 19.30
CA GLU A 165 4.09 17.18 19.57
C GLU A 165 3.42 18.09 18.54
N ASN A 166 4.20 18.97 17.89
CA ASN A 166 3.74 19.89 16.86
C ASN A 166 3.80 19.31 15.44
N LEU A 167 4.25 18.06 15.28
CA LEU A 167 4.33 17.40 13.97
C LEU A 167 3.08 16.54 13.71
N PRO A 168 2.66 16.41 12.43
CA PRO A 168 1.61 15.46 12.05
C PRO A 168 2.05 14.02 12.39
N LEU A 169 1.14 13.27 12.99
CA LEU A 169 1.31 11.85 13.34
C LEU A 169 0.51 11.01 12.35
N VAL A 170 1.15 10.07 11.68
CA VAL A 170 0.51 9.10 10.77
C VAL A 170 0.83 7.66 11.20
N ALA A 171 0.06 6.69 10.71
CA ALA A 171 0.31 5.28 10.99
C ALA A 171 0.14 4.38 9.77
N LEU A 172 0.94 3.33 9.72
CA LEU A 172 0.79 2.21 8.79
C LEU A 172 0.70 0.91 9.57
N GLY A 173 -0.28 0.08 9.24
CA GLY A 173 -0.40 -1.26 9.80
C GLY A 173 -0.63 -2.31 8.73
N ALA A 174 0.07 -3.45 8.81
CA ALA A 174 -0.11 -4.59 7.92
C ALA A 174 -0.88 -5.73 8.60
N SER A 175 -1.85 -6.34 7.92
CA SER A 175 -2.65 -7.48 8.40
C SER A 175 -3.23 -7.24 9.81
N SER A 176 -2.80 -7.99 10.84
CA SER A 176 -3.18 -7.72 12.25
C SER A 176 -2.84 -6.30 12.72
N GLY A 177 -1.71 -5.74 12.28
CA GLY A 177 -1.34 -4.35 12.50
C GLY A 177 -2.27 -3.36 11.78
N GLY A 178 -2.81 -3.73 10.61
CA GLY A 178 -3.76 -2.89 9.87
C GLY A 178 -5.11 -2.80 10.57
N TYR A 179 -5.63 -3.93 11.05
CA TYR A 179 -6.77 -3.95 11.97
C TYR A 179 -6.49 -3.11 13.23
N PHE A 180 -5.32 -3.31 13.85
CA PHE A 180 -4.94 -2.60 15.08
C PHE A 180 -4.83 -1.08 14.90
N VAL A 181 -4.20 -0.60 13.83
CA VAL A 181 -4.11 0.84 13.52
C VAL A 181 -5.49 1.43 13.26
N SER A 182 -6.38 0.72 12.55
CA SER A 182 -7.75 1.21 12.33
C SER A 182 -8.58 1.29 13.62
N MET A 183 -8.32 0.44 14.61
CA MET A 183 -8.89 0.54 15.96
C MET A 183 -8.22 1.65 16.78
N LEU A 184 -6.89 1.75 16.76
CA LEU A 184 -6.12 2.75 17.52
C LEU A 184 -6.44 4.19 17.10
N ALA A 185 -6.84 4.38 15.84
CA ALA A 185 -7.32 5.65 15.31
C ALA A 185 -8.56 6.22 16.03
N THR A 186 -9.33 5.42 16.77
CA THR A 186 -10.42 5.95 17.63
C THR A 186 -9.89 6.63 18.90
N ASP A 187 -8.65 6.35 19.29
CA ASP A 187 -8.04 6.86 20.53
C ASP A 187 -6.86 7.81 20.28
N VAL A 188 -6.27 7.79 19.08
CA VAL A 188 -5.09 8.57 18.69
C VAL A 188 -5.40 9.36 17.42
N LYS A 189 -5.21 10.68 17.47
CA LYS A 189 -5.45 11.58 16.33
C LYS A 189 -4.31 11.46 15.32
N PHE A 190 -4.48 10.58 14.35
CA PHE A 190 -3.64 10.53 13.16
C PHE A 190 -4.09 11.59 12.14
N SER A 191 -3.14 12.13 11.37
CA SER A 191 -3.43 12.99 10.21
C SER A 191 -3.96 12.17 9.02
N SER A 192 -3.52 10.92 8.91
CA SER A 192 -4.00 9.89 8.00
C SER A 192 -3.41 8.53 8.37
N ILE A 193 -4.03 7.44 7.91
CA ILE A 193 -3.57 6.06 8.12
C ILE A 193 -3.48 5.27 6.81
N ALA A 194 -2.58 4.28 6.80
CA ALA A 194 -2.47 3.28 5.74
C ALA A 194 -2.77 1.89 6.32
N VAL A 195 -3.78 1.22 5.76
CA VAL A 195 -4.24 -0.11 6.17
C VAL A 195 -3.83 -1.10 5.07
N MET A 196 -2.75 -1.84 5.32
CA MET A 196 -2.12 -2.73 4.35
C MET A 196 -2.55 -4.18 4.59
N ILE A 197 -2.89 -4.90 3.51
CA ILE A 197 -3.39 -6.29 3.49
C ILE A 197 -4.45 -6.61 4.56
N ALA A 198 -5.21 -5.60 4.97
CA ALA A 198 -6.23 -5.62 6.00
C ALA A 198 -7.43 -4.80 5.54
N GLU A 199 -8.63 -5.12 6.04
CA GLU A 199 -9.83 -4.33 5.76
C GLU A 199 -10.18 -3.33 6.87
N GLY A 200 -9.40 -3.32 7.96
CA GLY A 200 -9.70 -2.57 9.17
C GLY A 200 -10.88 -3.11 9.97
N VAL A 201 -11.27 -2.41 11.04
CA VAL A 201 -12.35 -2.83 11.97
C VAL A 201 -13.55 -1.89 11.93
N PHE A 202 -13.85 -1.33 10.76
CA PHE A 202 -14.88 -0.32 10.53
C PHE A 202 -16.32 -0.79 10.83
N ASP A 203 -16.55 -2.08 11.05
CA ASP A 203 -17.81 -2.65 11.54
C ASP A 203 -17.89 -2.77 13.07
N GLN A 204 -16.83 -2.42 13.80
CA GLN A 204 -16.69 -2.53 15.26
C GLN A 204 -16.43 -1.18 15.94
N ILE A 205 -16.33 -0.10 15.17
CA ILE A 205 -16.08 1.26 15.66
C ILE A 205 -17.17 2.22 15.16
N ASP A 206 -17.41 3.28 15.93
CA ASP A 206 -18.25 4.40 15.48
C ASP A 206 -17.40 5.31 14.58
N ILE A 207 -17.73 5.36 13.29
CA ILE A 207 -16.99 6.14 12.29
C ILE A 207 -17.45 7.61 12.38
N MET A 208 -16.91 8.32 13.36
CA MET A 208 -17.13 9.75 13.50
C MET A 208 -16.46 10.52 12.36
N LYS A 209 -17.00 11.70 12.03
CA LYS A 209 -16.48 12.57 10.95
C LYS A 209 -15.05 13.09 11.14
N ASP A 210 -14.46 12.90 12.32
CA ASP A 210 -13.06 13.23 12.61
C ASP A 210 -12.11 12.00 12.56
N TYR A 211 -12.61 10.84 12.10
CA TYR A 211 -11.77 9.68 11.82
C TYR A 211 -10.75 9.99 10.70
N PRO A 212 -9.48 9.52 10.80
CA PRO A 212 -8.44 9.88 9.85
C PRO A 212 -8.69 9.39 8.42
N PRO A 213 -8.31 10.20 7.40
CA PRO A 213 -8.20 9.77 6.01
C PRO A 213 -7.43 8.45 5.87
N THR A 214 -8.02 7.47 5.18
CA THR A 214 -7.55 6.09 5.16
C THR A 214 -7.24 5.59 3.75
N ILE A 215 -6.00 5.16 3.51
CA ILE A 215 -5.63 4.45 2.28
C ILE A 215 -5.50 2.94 2.52
N PHE A 216 -6.18 2.15 1.71
CA PHE A 216 -6.03 0.70 1.70
C PHE A 216 -4.92 0.30 0.73
N VAL A 217 -4.02 -0.60 1.13
CA VAL A 217 -2.96 -1.13 0.27
C VAL A 217 -3.12 -2.64 0.22
N HIS A 218 -3.55 -3.20 -0.91
CA HIS A 218 -3.96 -4.61 -0.96
C HIS A 218 -3.61 -5.30 -2.26
N MET A 219 -3.53 -6.63 -2.18
CA MET A 219 -3.19 -7.52 -3.27
C MET A 219 -4.46 -8.20 -3.80
N PRO A 220 -4.92 -7.91 -5.03
CA PRO A 220 -6.25 -8.34 -5.48
C PRO A 220 -6.49 -9.86 -5.57
N LYS A 221 -5.46 -10.71 -5.51
CA LYS A 221 -5.65 -12.18 -5.43
C LYS A 221 -6.18 -12.63 -4.07
N ASP A 222 -6.00 -11.84 -3.01
CA ASP A 222 -6.73 -12.05 -1.75
C ASP A 222 -8.18 -11.54 -1.94
N GLU A 223 -8.99 -12.34 -2.64
CA GLU A 223 -10.35 -11.94 -3.00
C GLU A 223 -11.24 -11.67 -1.78
N ALA A 224 -11.04 -12.42 -0.69
CA ALA A 224 -11.82 -12.25 0.53
C ALA A 224 -11.56 -10.86 1.13
N ARG A 225 -10.28 -10.50 1.26
CA ARG A 225 -9.84 -9.18 1.69
C ARG A 225 -10.30 -8.08 0.75
N LYS A 226 -10.10 -8.26 -0.56
CA LYS A 226 -10.50 -7.30 -1.59
C LYS A 226 -11.98 -6.94 -1.46
N ARG A 227 -12.87 -7.93 -1.34
CA ARG A 227 -14.32 -7.69 -1.22
C ARG A 227 -14.69 -6.90 0.05
N ARG A 228 -13.96 -7.12 1.16
CA ARG A 228 -14.16 -6.38 2.41
C ARG A 228 -13.62 -4.95 2.32
N ILE A 229 -12.49 -4.73 1.64
CA ILE A 229 -11.96 -3.40 1.32
C ILE A 229 -12.90 -2.65 0.38
N ASP A 230 -13.39 -3.28 -0.70
CA ASP A 230 -14.36 -2.69 -1.64
C ASP A 230 -15.64 -2.20 -0.92
N TYR A 231 -16.02 -2.86 0.18
CA TYR A 231 -17.13 -2.48 1.06
C TYR A 231 -16.77 -1.29 1.96
N PHE A 232 -15.71 -1.39 2.77
CA PHE A 232 -15.36 -0.32 3.71
C PHE A 232 -14.85 0.96 3.06
N LEU A 233 -14.24 0.88 1.87
CA LEU A 233 -13.91 2.03 1.04
C LEU A 233 -15.15 2.86 0.66
N ARG A 234 -16.33 2.22 0.53
CA ARG A 234 -17.60 2.92 0.31
C ARG A 234 -18.13 3.53 1.60
N ILE A 235 -18.20 2.72 2.68
CA ILE A 235 -18.66 3.19 4.00
C ILE A 235 -17.91 4.44 4.46
N LEU A 236 -16.58 4.46 4.36
CA LEU A 236 -15.77 5.62 4.72
C LEU A 236 -16.12 6.86 3.88
N LYS A 237 -16.33 6.70 2.58
CA LYS A 237 -16.71 7.81 1.67
C LYS A 237 -18.12 8.30 1.92
N ASP A 238 -19.05 7.40 2.23
CA ASP A 238 -20.45 7.72 2.53
C ASP A 238 -20.54 8.52 3.86
N GLU A 239 -19.69 8.23 4.84
CA GLU A 239 -19.52 9.04 6.07
C GLU A 239 -18.71 10.34 5.87
N GLY A 240 -18.17 10.56 4.66
CA GLY A 240 -17.41 11.77 4.30
C GLY A 240 -15.92 11.75 4.69
N ILE A 241 -15.38 10.59 5.03
CA ILE A 241 -13.93 10.38 5.26
C ILE A 241 -13.24 10.20 3.90
N ASP A 242 -12.12 10.91 3.67
CA ASP A 242 -11.33 10.69 2.46
C ASP A 242 -10.67 9.31 2.51
N ALA A 243 -10.87 8.52 1.45
CA ALA A 243 -10.40 7.16 1.39
C ALA A 243 -10.01 6.73 -0.02
N ALA A 244 -8.91 6.01 -0.12
CA ALA A 244 -8.33 5.55 -1.38
C ALA A 244 -7.91 4.08 -1.31
N GLU A 245 -7.61 3.48 -2.46
CA GLU A 245 -7.00 2.15 -2.54
C GLU A 245 -5.79 2.14 -3.48
N ILE A 246 -4.81 1.31 -3.13
CA ILE A 246 -3.67 0.94 -3.94
C ILE A 246 -3.76 -0.56 -4.18
N LYS A 247 -3.76 -0.95 -5.47
CA LYS A 247 -3.79 -2.36 -5.90
C LYS A 247 -2.39 -2.83 -6.25
N CYS A 248 -1.85 -3.68 -5.40
CA CYS A 248 -0.54 -4.32 -5.56
C CYS A 248 -0.73 -5.55 -6.47
N MET A 249 -0.39 -5.40 -7.74
CA MET A 249 -0.53 -6.47 -8.75
C MET A 249 0.67 -7.43 -8.72
N GLU A 250 0.45 -8.66 -9.17
CA GLU A 250 1.54 -9.63 -9.40
C GLU A 250 2.53 -9.13 -10.45
N PHE A 251 3.77 -9.60 -10.37
CA PHE A 251 4.82 -9.22 -11.30
C PHE A 251 5.80 -10.37 -11.55
N PRO A 252 6.50 -10.38 -12.70
CA PRO A 252 7.49 -11.41 -12.97
C PRO A 252 8.75 -11.15 -12.16
N LEU A 253 9.30 -12.19 -11.55
CA LEU A 253 10.64 -12.16 -10.98
C LEU A 253 11.68 -11.92 -12.07
N SER A 254 12.80 -11.33 -11.67
CA SER A 254 14.01 -11.22 -12.51
C SER A 254 15.20 -11.84 -11.77
N PRO A 255 16.28 -12.25 -12.47
CA PRO A 255 17.40 -12.94 -11.84
C PRO A 255 18.06 -12.17 -10.69
N ASN A 256 18.05 -10.83 -10.74
CA ASN A 256 18.66 -9.96 -9.72
C ASN A 256 17.66 -9.54 -8.61
N PHE A 257 16.38 -9.91 -8.71
CA PHE A 257 15.32 -9.36 -7.86
C PHE A 257 15.59 -9.52 -6.37
N LEU A 258 16.01 -10.72 -5.94
CA LEU A 258 16.30 -10.98 -4.54
C LEU A 258 17.57 -10.23 -4.08
N SER A 259 18.65 -10.20 -4.87
CA SER A 259 19.86 -9.43 -4.55
C SER A 259 19.66 -7.91 -4.57
N ASP A 260 18.69 -7.42 -5.33
CA ASP A 260 18.31 -6.00 -5.32
C ASP A 260 17.56 -5.64 -4.02
N ARG A 261 16.98 -6.59 -3.27
CA ARG A 261 16.12 -6.29 -2.10
C ARG A 261 16.61 -6.85 -0.76
N ILE A 262 17.36 -7.96 -0.78
CA ILE A 262 17.93 -8.63 0.39
C ILE A 262 19.43 -8.28 0.47
N PRO A 263 19.89 -7.42 1.41
CA PRO A 263 21.29 -6.95 1.44
C PRO A 263 22.34 -8.05 1.60
N ALA A 264 21.98 -9.14 2.28
CA ALA A 264 22.88 -10.28 2.50
C ALA A 264 23.00 -11.23 1.30
N LEU A 265 22.23 -11.04 0.22
CA LEU A 265 22.19 -11.94 -0.92
C LEU A 265 22.95 -11.37 -2.14
N GLY A 266 24.02 -12.03 -2.55
CA GLY A 266 24.79 -11.65 -3.73
C GLY A 266 24.07 -11.92 -5.05
N GLU A 267 24.40 -11.14 -6.10
CA GLU A 267 23.77 -11.26 -7.43
C GLU A 267 23.89 -12.68 -8.01
N THR A 268 25.05 -13.34 -7.86
CA THR A 268 25.24 -14.74 -8.30
C THR A 268 24.24 -15.69 -7.64
N THR A 269 24.08 -15.63 -6.31
CA THR A 269 23.14 -16.49 -5.59
C THR A 269 21.69 -16.17 -5.95
N SER A 270 21.35 -14.89 -6.19
CA SER A 270 20.03 -14.49 -6.70
C SER A 270 19.74 -15.10 -8.08
N MET A 271 20.73 -15.13 -8.98
CA MET A 271 20.60 -15.77 -10.30
C MET A 271 20.43 -17.29 -10.19
N GLU A 272 21.24 -17.96 -9.35
CA GLU A 272 21.13 -19.40 -9.09
C GLU A 272 19.76 -19.78 -8.49
N LEU A 273 19.24 -18.96 -7.56
CA LEU A 273 17.91 -19.12 -6.99
C LEU A 273 16.81 -18.94 -8.04
N PHE A 274 16.92 -17.94 -8.91
CA PHE A 274 15.98 -17.74 -10.02
C PHE A 274 15.93 -18.94 -10.96
N ASP A 275 17.09 -19.50 -11.30
CA ASP A 275 17.19 -20.73 -12.09
C ASP A 275 16.57 -21.93 -11.36
N LEU A 276 16.83 -22.09 -10.05
CA LEU A 276 16.19 -23.12 -9.21
C LEU A 276 14.66 -22.99 -9.22
N PHE A 277 14.12 -21.77 -9.11
CA PHE A 277 12.66 -21.55 -9.12
C PHE A 277 12.03 -21.91 -10.46
N ARG A 278 12.73 -21.67 -11.58
CA ARG A 278 12.29 -22.09 -12.91
C ARG A 278 12.32 -23.61 -13.02
N ASP A 279 13.41 -24.25 -12.59
CA ASP A 279 13.62 -25.69 -12.74
C ASP A 279 12.69 -26.52 -11.82
N LYS A 280 12.35 -26.00 -10.63
CA LYS A 280 11.30 -26.56 -9.75
C LYS A 280 9.88 -26.20 -10.18
N GLY A 281 9.72 -25.33 -11.18
CA GLY A 281 8.42 -24.87 -11.66
C GLY A 281 7.65 -23.99 -10.68
N PHE A 282 8.33 -23.31 -9.74
CA PHE A 282 7.71 -22.33 -8.85
C PHE A 282 7.30 -21.06 -9.61
N ILE A 283 8.09 -20.69 -10.64
CA ILE A 283 7.74 -19.67 -11.63
C ILE A 283 7.32 -20.27 -12.97
N ASP A 284 6.63 -19.47 -13.79
CA ASP A 284 6.33 -19.76 -15.18
C ASP A 284 7.45 -19.32 -16.14
N LYS A 285 7.27 -19.58 -17.44
CA LYS A 285 8.22 -19.22 -18.49
C LYS A 285 8.46 -17.72 -18.65
N ASN A 286 7.59 -16.88 -18.07
CA ASN A 286 7.65 -15.43 -18.12
C ASN A 286 8.15 -14.83 -16.78
N GLY A 287 8.45 -15.68 -15.78
CA GLY A 287 8.93 -15.28 -14.45
C GLY A 287 7.84 -15.08 -13.40
N PHE A 288 6.55 -15.30 -13.72
CA PHE A 288 5.47 -15.12 -12.75
C PHE A 288 5.37 -16.31 -11.79
N MET A 289 5.11 -16.00 -10.52
CA MET A 289 4.86 -17.00 -9.47
C MET A 289 3.58 -17.80 -9.75
N ARG A 290 3.67 -19.13 -9.66
CA ARG A 290 2.52 -20.02 -9.88
C ARG A 290 1.65 -20.26 -8.64
N ALA A 291 2.20 -19.99 -7.46
CA ALA A 291 1.57 -20.20 -6.16
C ALA A 291 2.13 -19.21 -5.13
N ASP A 292 1.47 -19.15 -3.96
CA ASP A 292 1.90 -18.42 -2.77
C ASP A 292 3.35 -18.76 -2.39
N GLY A 293 4.19 -17.73 -2.27
CA GLY A 293 5.61 -17.86 -1.96
C GLY A 293 5.90 -18.40 -0.54
N ARG A 294 5.02 -18.12 0.43
CA ARG A 294 5.09 -18.64 1.81
C ARG A 294 4.69 -20.12 1.88
N ALA A 295 3.99 -20.64 0.86
CA ALA A 295 3.56 -22.03 0.78
C ALA A 295 4.53 -22.95 0.00
N LEU A 296 5.62 -22.40 -0.57
CA LEU A 296 6.57 -23.18 -1.36
C LEU A 296 7.47 -24.06 -0.48
N PRO A 297 7.84 -25.28 -0.93
CA PRO A 297 8.79 -26.15 -0.25
C PRO A 297 10.25 -25.69 -0.46
N LEU A 298 10.53 -24.40 -0.25
CA LEU A 298 11.83 -23.78 -0.58
C LEU A 298 13.00 -24.46 0.14
N LYS A 299 12.85 -24.81 1.43
CA LYS A 299 13.88 -25.53 2.20
C LYS A 299 14.23 -26.89 1.59
N ALA A 300 13.25 -27.62 1.05
CA ALA A 300 13.49 -28.88 0.36
C ALA A 300 14.15 -28.67 -1.01
N ALA A 301 13.69 -27.68 -1.78
CA ALA A 301 14.29 -27.33 -3.07
C ALA A 301 15.77 -26.91 -2.93
N LEU A 302 16.11 -26.17 -1.87
CA LEU A 302 17.49 -25.79 -1.53
C LEU A 302 18.32 -27.02 -1.14
N GLY A 303 17.80 -27.91 -0.30
CA GLY A 303 18.50 -29.14 0.12
C GLY A 303 18.76 -30.14 -1.02
N GLU A 304 17.97 -30.10 -2.09
CA GLU A 304 18.20 -30.85 -3.33
C GLU A 304 19.13 -30.14 -4.33
N SER A 305 19.52 -28.89 -4.05
CA SER A 305 20.36 -28.05 -4.90
C SER A 305 21.82 -28.04 -4.44
N LYS A 306 22.68 -27.30 -5.16
CA LYS A 306 24.05 -26.96 -4.72
C LYS A 306 24.15 -25.54 -4.13
N ILE A 307 23.04 -24.83 -4.02
CA ILE A 307 23.00 -23.43 -3.58
C ILE A 307 23.20 -23.40 -2.06
N VAL A 308 24.20 -22.65 -1.62
CA VAL A 308 24.46 -22.41 -0.20
C VAL A 308 24.10 -20.96 0.09
N LEU A 309 23.07 -20.75 0.91
CA LEU A 309 22.76 -19.42 1.44
C LEU A 309 23.81 -19.03 2.49
N PRO A 310 24.19 -17.75 2.59
CA PRO A 310 25.13 -17.29 3.63
C PRO A 310 24.53 -17.41 5.04
N ASP A 311 23.20 -17.38 5.15
CA ASP A 311 22.44 -17.69 6.35
C ASP A 311 21.12 -18.41 5.95
N LEU A 312 20.69 -19.38 6.74
CA LEU A 312 19.43 -20.10 6.54
C LEU A 312 18.20 -19.29 6.96
N ASP A 313 18.36 -18.26 7.80
CA ASP A 313 17.26 -17.35 8.17
C ASP A 313 16.84 -16.44 6.99
N LEU A 314 17.66 -16.35 5.94
CA LEU A 314 17.27 -15.72 4.67
C LEU A 314 16.16 -16.45 3.93
N VAL A 315 15.85 -17.71 4.28
CA VAL A 315 14.72 -18.42 3.67
C VAL A 315 13.41 -17.64 3.87
N HIS A 316 13.20 -17.04 5.05
CA HIS A 316 11.98 -16.26 5.32
C HIS A 316 11.93 -14.93 4.55
N HIS A 317 13.09 -14.32 4.30
CA HIS A 317 13.22 -13.12 3.45
C HIS A 317 12.92 -13.45 1.98
N ILE A 318 13.33 -14.63 1.51
CA ILE A 318 13.03 -15.09 0.15
C ILE A 318 11.54 -15.46 0.03
N GLU A 319 10.98 -16.23 0.96
CA GLU A 319 9.55 -16.61 0.97
C GLU A 319 8.61 -15.39 0.90
N GLU A 320 8.98 -14.29 1.56
CA GLU A 320 8.30 -12.99 1.51
C GLU A 320 8.32 -12.37 0.12
N GLU A 321 9.51 -12.18 -0.45
CA GLU A 321 9.72 -11.60 -1.77
C GLU A 321 9.07 -12.42 -2.89
N LEU A 322 9.03 -13.75 -2.74
CA LEU A 322 8.29 -14.64 -3.62
C LEU A 322 6.77 -14.45 -3.49
N ASN A 323 6.24 -14.23 -2.28
CA ASN A 323 4.81 -14.02 -2.07
C ASN A 323 4.35 -12.60 -2.47
N LEU A 324 5.22 -11.60 -2.30
CA LEU A 324 5.08 -10.26 -2.85
C LEU A 324 4.93 -10.31 -4.38
N ALA A 325 5.80 -11.05 -5.07
CA ALA A 325 5.73 -11.24 -6.53
C ALA A 325 4.48 -12.01 -6.98
N PHE A 326 4.03 -12.98 -6.17
CA PHE A 326 2.73 -13.63 -6.38
C PHE A 326 1.55 -12.67 -6.12
N ALA A 327 1.74 -11.62 -5.33
CA ALA A 327 0.72 -10.67 -4.87
C ALA A 327 -0.46 -11.36 -4.16
N TYR A 328 -0.18 -11.93 -2.98
CA TYR A 328 -1.21 -12.45 -2.07
C TYR A 328 -0.85 -12.21 -0.60
N HIS A 329 -1.66 -11.40 0.11
CA HIS A 329 -1.56 -11.17 1.56
C HIS A 329 -0.15 -10.87 2.12
N GLU A 330 0.70 -10.16 1.37
CA GLU A 330 2.07 -9.80 1.79
C GLU A 330 2.23 -8.31 2.06
N MET A 331 3.13 -7.94 2.99
CA MET A 331 3.53 -6.55 3.19
C MET A 331 4.17 -6.00 1.89
N THR A 332 4.23 -4.67 1.70
CA THR A 332 4.88 -4.12 0.49
C THR A 332 5.44 -2.71 0.66
N SER A 333 6.71 -2.57 0.31
CA SER A 333 7.41 -1.31 0.12
C SER A 333 7.34 -0.79 -1.32
N LEU A 334 6.93 -1.61 -2.30
CA LEU A 334 6.94 -1.25 -3.72
C LEU A 334 6.03 -0.05 -4.03
N GLN A 335 4.97 0.14 -3.24
CA GLN A 335 4.05 1.28 -3.34
C GLN A 335 4.31 2.38 -2.30
N SER A 336 5.48 2.35 -1.62
CA SER A 336 5.86 3.36 -0.62
C SER A 336 5.70 4.79 -1.13
N GLN A 337 6.09 5.09 -2.38
CA GLN A 337 5.90 6.43 -2.96
C GLN A 337 4.46 6.92 -2.82
N GLN A 338 3.48 6.10 -3.23
CA GLN A 338 2.05 6.44 -3.18
C GLN A 338 1.53 6.53 -1.73
N ILE A 339 2.03 5.67 -0.84
CA ILE A 339 1.70 5.67 0.59
C ILE A 339 2.20 6.95 1.28
N PHE A 340 3.45 7.35 1.04
CA PHE A 340 4.01 8.56 1.62
C PHE A 340 3.46 9.83 0.98
N ASP A 341 3.10 9.81 -0.30
CA ASP A 341 2.37 10.91 -0.94
C ASP A 341 0.96 11.08 -0.33
N TRP A 342 0.27 9.97 -0.01
CA TRP A 342 -1.00 10.01 0.74
C TRP A 342 -0.82 10.57 2.16
N PHE A 343 0.25 10.19 2.87
CA PHE A 343 0.52 10.77 4.17
C PHE A 343 0.75 12.29 4.05
N GLU A 344 1.60 12.72 3.12
CA GLU A 344 1.99 14.12 2.93
C GLU A 344 0.85 15.02 2.45
N SER A 345 -0.07 14.53 1.59
CA SER A 345 -1.26 15.30 1.18
C SER A 345 -2.22 15.58 2.35
N HIS A 346 -2.16 14.77 3.41
CA HIS A 346 -2.97 14.88 4.62
C HIS A 346 -2.23 15.50 5.81
N MET A 347 -0.94 15.83 5.66
CA MET A 347 -0.17 16.62 6.64
C MET A 347 -0.58 18.09 6.62
N ARG A 348 -1.81 18.38 7.06
CA ARG A 348 -2.19 19.75 7.39
C ARG A 348 -1.50 20.14 8.69
N LEU A 349 -0.54 21.05 8.60
CA LEU A 349 -0.12 21.86 9.75
C LEU A 349 -1.39 22.48 10.35
N SER A 350 -1.65 22.20 11.62
CA SER A 350 -2.71 22.87 12.38
C SER A 350 -2.47 24.38 12.35
N ARG A 351 -3.20 25.09 11.51
CA ARG A 351 -3.30 26.54 11.62
C ARG A 351 -4.11 26.82 12.88
N LEU A 352 -3.42 27.30 13.92
CA LEU A 352 -4.01 27.98 15.08
C LEU A 352 -4.78 29.22 14.63
#